data_AF-A0A850GTD4-F1
#
_entry.id   AF-A0A850GTD4-F1
#
_cell.length_a   1.000
_cell.length_b   1.000
_cell.length_c   1.000
_cell.angle_alpha   90.00
_cell.angle_beta   90.00
_cell.angle_gamma   90.00
#
_symmetry.space_group_name_H-M   'P 1'
#
loop_
_entity.id
_entity.type
_entity.pdbx_description
1 polymer ?
#
loop_
_entity_poly.entity_id
_entity_poly.type
_entity_poly.pdbx_seq_one_letter_code
_entity_poly.pdbx_strand_id
1 'polypeptide(L)'
;MNGLAQPHALHLLRLIIELRSADIPSDDFWLGTVGERDPEQLAAELAALEGDQLIAWSERAQQWTPTLRGLAMGLNLPAFEPDAAPFTTAEAECA
;
A
#
# COMPACT_ATOMS: atom_id res chain seq x y z
N MET A 1 -4.24 3.84 21.10
CA MET A 1 -4.42 3.48 19.68
C MET A 1 -3.76 4.57 18.85
N ASN A 2 -2.45 4.50 18.67
CA ASN A 2 -1.65 5.38 17.80
C ASN A 2 -0.49 4.53 17.29
N GLY A 3 -0.80 3.70 16.29
CA GLY A 3 0.16 2.82 15.64
C GLY A 3 0.48 3.29 14.23
N LEU A 4 0.36 4.59 13.94
CA LEU A 4 0.74 5.13 12.65
C LEU A 4 2.26 5.05 12.52
N ALA A 5 2.65 3.87 12.03
CA ALA A 5 3.79 3.56 11.21
C ALA A 5 5.13 4.07 11.74
N GLN A 6 5.90 3.13 12.29
CA GLN A 6 7.33 3.32 12.39
C GLN A 6 7.87 3.75 11.01
N PRO A 7 8.80 4.73 10.94
CA PRO A 7 9.26 5.30 9.67
C PRO A 7 9.77 4.22 8.69
N HIS A 8 10.28 3.11 9.24
CA HIS A 8 10.78 1.98 8.46
C HIS A 8 9.65 1.20 7.77
N ALA A 9 8.47 1.07 8.40
CA ALA A 9 7.31 0.42 7.82
C ALA A 9 6.71 1.22 6.66
N LEU A 10 6.68 2.56 6.74
CA LEU A 10 6.25 3.39 5.60
C LEU A 10 7.23 3.31 4.43
N HIS A 11 8.53 3.25 4.69
CA HIS A 11 9.52 3.01 3.63
C HIS A 11 9.34 1.63 2.98
N LEU A 12 9.05 0.59 3.76
CA LEU A 12 8.76 -0.73 3.23
C LEU A 12 7.48 -0.76 2.38
N LEU A 13 6.41 -0.09 2.83
CA LEU A 13 5.19 0.07 2.04
C LEU A 13 5.47 0.77 0.71
N ARG A 14 6.26 1.85 0.72
CA ARG A 14 6.65 2.58 -0.49
C ARG A 14 7.41 1.68 -1.46
N LEU A 15 8.38 0.91 -0.95
CA LEU A 15 9.16 -0.02 -1.75
C LEU A 15 8.25 -1.08 -2.39
N ILE A 16 7.34 -1.69 -1.64
CA ILE A 16 6.40 -2.70 -2.17
C ILE A 16 5.54 -2.12 -3.31
N ILE A 17 5.08 -0.86 -3.18
CA ILE A 17 4.32 -0.18 -4.23
C ILE A 17 5.17 0.01 -5.49
N GLU A 18 6.42 0.44 -5.35
CA GLU A 18 7.35 0.66 -6.46
C GLU A 18 7.69 -0.66 -7.17
N LEU A 19 8.01 -1.71 -6.41
CA LEU A 19 8.28 -3.05 -6.96
C LEU A 19 7.07 -3.60 -7.70
N ARG A 20 5.86 -3.46 -7.14
CA ARG A 20 4.62 -3.89 -7.82
C ARG A 20 4.37 -3.12 -9.11
N SER A 21 4.69 -1.84 -9.13
CA SER A 21 4.52 -0.98 -10.32
C SER A 21 5.52 -1.32 -11.42
N ALA A 22 6.70 -1.84 -11.05
CA ALA A 22 7.74 -2.29 -11.96
C ALA A 22 7.67 -3.78 -12.32
N ASP A 23 6.65 -4.50 -11.81
CA ASP A 23 6.50 -5.97 -11.92
C ASP A 23 7.74 -6.74 -11.42
N ILE A 24 8.39 -6.21 -10.38
CA ILE A 24 9.52 -6.83 -9.70
C ILE A 24 8.98 -7.65 -8.50
N PRO A 25 9.54 -8.84 -8.23
CA PRO A 25 9.16 -9.64 -7.06
C PRO A 25 9.32 -8.86 -5.75
N SER A 26 8.39 -9.08 -4.84
CA SER A 26 8.40 -8.50 -3.50
C SER A 26 8.00 -9.54 -2.47
N ASP A 27 8.57 -10.74 -2.56
CA ASP A 27 8.46 -11.78 -1.54
C ASP A 27 9.48 -11.57 -0.41
N ASP A 28 9.32 -12.30 0.70
CA ASP A 28 10.14 -12.17 1.90
C ASP A 28 11.63 -12.39 1.62
N PHE A 29 11.95 -13.35 0.73
CA PHE A 29 13.33 -13.66 0.37
C PHE A 29 13.97 -12.51 -0.40
N TRP A 30 13.25 -11.97 -1.39
CA TRP A 30 13.74 -10.85 -2.20
C TRP A 30 13.91 -9.59 -1.36
N LEU A 31 12.91 -9.26 -0.54
CA LEU A 31 12.94 -8.10 0.35
C LEU A 31 14.05 -8.19 1.42
N GLY A 32 14.29 -9.39 1.95
CA GLY A 32 15.39 -9.63 2.90
C GLY A 32 16.77 -9.56 2.23
N THR A 33 16.91 -10.18 1.05
CA THR A 33 18.20 -10.30 0.35
C THR A 33 18.64 -8.97 -0.27
N VAL A 34 17.74 -8.28 -0.97
CA VAL A 34 18.10 -7.05 -1.70
C VAL A 34 18.12 -5.84 -0.77
N GLY A 35 17.27 -5.83 0.25
CA GLY A 35 17.23 -4.74 1.21
C GLY A 35 18.32 -4.83 2.29
N GLU A 36 19.13 -5.90 2.30
CA GLU A 36 20.08 -6.22 3.38
C GLU A 36 19.43 -6.08 4.78
N ARG A 37 18.16 -6.48 4.88
CA ARG A 37 17.35 -6.25 6.07
C ARG A 37 17.49 -7.42 7.03
N ASP A 38 17.46 -7.10 8.32
CA ASP A 38 17.29 -8.12 9.34
C ASP A 38 15.95 -8.86 9.13
N PRO A 39 15.95 -10.20 9.06
CA PRO A 39 14.76 -10.97 8.73
C PRO A 39 13.68 -10.90 9.82
N GLU A 40 14.04 -10.79 11.10
CA GLU A 40 13.07 -10.66 12.19
C GLU A 40 12.40 -9.29 12.14
N GLN A 41 13.18 -8.24 11.89
CA GLN A 41 12.67 -6.89 11.71
C GLN A 41 11.76 -6.78 10.47
N LEU A 42 12.17 -7.37 9.35
CA LEU A 42 11.35 -7.40 8.12
C LEU A 42 10.02 -8.09 8.37
N ALA A 43 10.02 -9.27 9.02
CA ALA A 43 8.79 -9.99 9.34
C ALA A 43 7.86 -9.16 10.25
N ALA A 44 8.41 -8.47 11.25
CA ALA A 44 7.65 -7.59 12.13
C ALA A 44 7.03 -6.39 11.38
N GLU A 45 7.77 -5.79 10.45
CA GLU A 45 7.27 -4.69 9.62
C GLU A 45 6.18 -5.14 8.65
N LEU A 46 6.36 -6.29 7.99
CA LEU A 46 5.34 -6.88 7.11
C LEU A 46 4.06 -7.21 7.88
N ALA A 47 4.20 -7.84 9.05
CA ALA A 47 3.06 -8.14 9.92
C ALA A 47 2.33 -6.88 10.40
N ALA A 48 3.06 -5.80 10.68
CA ALA A 48 2.46 -4.52 11.03
C ALA A 48 1.67 -3.92 9.85
N LEU A 49 2.27 -3.90 8.65
CA LEU A 49 1.61 -3.38 7.45
C LEU A 49 0.37 -4.21 7.05
N GLU A 50 0.44 -5.53 7.20
CA GLU A 50 -0.69 -6.42 6.95
C GLU A 50 -1.78 -6.24 8.02
N GLY A 51 -1.41 -6.13 9.30
CA GLY A 51 -2.33 -5.85 10.40
C GLY A 51 -3.09 -4.52 10.24
N ASP A 52 -2.42 -3.51 9.65
CA ASP A 52 -3.03 -2.22 9.30
C ASP A 52 -3.81 -2.26 7.96
N GLN A 53 -3.86 -3.42 7.30
CA GLN A 53 -4.51 -3.65 6.01
C GLN A 53 -3.95 -2.80 4.87
N LEU A 54 -2.65 -2.52 4.89
CA LEU A 54 -1.94 -1.72 3.89
C LEU A 54 -1.35 -2.60 2.78
N ILE A 55 -0.97 -3.82 3.12
CA ILE A 55 -0.52 -4.84 2.19
C ILE A 55 -1.29 -6.13 2.43
N ALA A 56 -1.28 -7.03 1.44
CA ALA A 56 -1.77 -8.40 1.55
C ALA A 56 -0.90 -9.33 0.71
N TRP A 57 -0.73 -10.57 1.17
CA TRP A 57 -0.06 -11.60 0.37
C TRP A 57 -0.97 -12.03 -0.79
N SER A 58 -0.41 -12.04 -2.01
CA SER A 58 -1.11 -12.52 -3.20
C SER A 58 -0.56 -13.90 -3.61
N GLU A 59 -1.32 -14.96 -3.33
CA GLU A 59 -0.96 -16.33 -3.73
C GLU A 59 -0.79 -16.50 -5.24
N ARG A 60 -1.56 -15.75 -6.04
CA ARG A 60 -1.48 -15.84 -7.51
C ARG A 60 -0.18 -15.25 -8.04
N ALA A 61 0.28 -14.16 -7.44
CA ALA A 61 1.49 -13.45 -7.85
C ALA A 61 2.72 -13.89 -7.04
N GLN A 62 2.53 -14.68 -5.97
CA GLN A 62 3.56 -15.08 -5.01
C GLN A 62 4.34 -13.88 -4.47
N GLN A 63 3.62 -12.80 -4.09
CA GLN A 63 4.25 -11.57 -3.60
C GLN A 63 3.30 -10.70 -2.78
N TRP A 64 3.89 -9.83 -1.95
CA TRP A 64 3.16 -8.76 -1.27
C TRP A 64 2.56 -7.77 -2.27
N THR A 65 1.29 -7.44 -2.08
CA THR A 65 0.54 -6.50 -2.93
C THR A 65 -0.05 -5.40 -2.07
N PRO A 66 0.11 -4.12 -2.44
CA PRO A 66 -0.51 -3.03 -1.69
C PRO A 66 -2.03 -3.05 -1.87
N THR A 67 -2.76 -2.78 -0.78
CA THR A 67 -4.21 -2.56 -0.83
C THR A 67 -4.52 -1.15 -1.36
N LEU A 68 -5.78 -0.85 -1.64
CA LEU A 68 -6.19 0.54 -1.97
C LEU A 68 -5.79 1.52 -0.87
N ARG A 69 -5.92 1.12 0.40
CA ARG A 69 -5.51 1.92 1.55
C ARG A 69 -3.98 2.08 1.60
N GLY A 70 -3.24 1.00 1.38
CA GLY A 70 -1.78 1.03 1.29
C GLY A 70 -1.28 1.96 0.18
N LEU A 71 -1.90 1.91 -1.00
CA LEU A 71 -1.61 2.83 -2.10
C LEU A 71 -1.87 4.27 -1.69
N ALA A 72 -3.02 4.57 -1.09
CA ALA A 72 -3.35 5.92 -0.67
C ALA A 72 -2.32 6.49 0.33
N MET A 73 -1.94 5.70 1.33
CA MET A 73 -0.94 6.13 2.32
C MET A 73 0.48 6.19 1.75
N GLY A 74 0.92 5.16 1.03
CA GLY A 74 2.30 5.07 0.52
C GLY A 74 2.59 6.03 -0.63
N LEU A 75 1.57 6.48 -1.37
CA LEU A 75 1.70 7.47 -2.42
C LEU A 75 1.41 8.91 -1.95
N ASN A 76 1.06 9.12 -0.66
CA ASN A 76 0.52 10.39 -0.16
C ASN A 76 -0.62 10.90 -1.05
N LEU A 77 -1.47 10.00 -1.57
CA LEU A 77 -2.62 10.42 -2.35
C LEU A 77 -3.62 11.09 -1.42
N PRO A 78 -4.31 12.16 -1.87
CA PRO A 78 -5.43 12.70 -1.11
C PRO A 78 -6.41 11.56 -0.84
N ALA A 79 -6.86 11.45 0.41
CA ALA A 79 -7.82 10.42 0.80
C ALA A 79 -9.03 10.51 -0.13
N PHE A 80 -9.24 9.49 -0.96
CA PHE A 80 -10.45 9.39 -1.74
C PHE A 80 -11.58 9.06 -0.79
N GLU A 81 -12.36 10.07 -0.39
CA GLU A 81 -13.60 9.88 0.34
C GLU A 81 -14.72 9.59 -0.67
N PRO A 82 -15.30 8.37 -0.69
CA PRO A 82 -16.32 7.99 -1.66
C PRO A 82 -17.69 8.66 -1.43
N ASP A 83 -17.77 9.75 -0.65
CA ASP A 83 -19.03 10.31 -0.14
C ASP A 83 -19.27 11.79 -0.53
N ALA A 84 -18.79 12.22 -1.69
CA ALA A 84 -19.07 13.56 -2.21
C ALA A 84 -19.73 13.55 -3.60
N ALA A 85 -21.05 13.37 -3.53
CA ALA A 85 -22.09 13.93 -4.39
C ALA A 85 -22.41 13.28 -5.76
N PRO A 86 -23.73 13.15 -6.07
CA PRO A 86 -24.22 12.53 -7.29
C PRO A 86 -23.91 13.39 -8.51
N PHE A 87 -23.56 12.74 -9.62
CA PHE A 87 -23.60 13.34 -10.95
C PHE A 87 -25.03 13.77 -11.29
N THR A 88 -25.43 14.96 -10.89
CA THR A 88 -26.59 15.65 -11.46
C THR A 88 -26.08 16.65 -12.49
N THR A 89 -25.90 16.17 -13.73
CA THR A 89 -25.94 17.06 -14.89
C THR A 89 -27.37 17.57 -15.02
N ALA A 90 -27.69 18.63 -14.27
CA ALA A 90 -28.81 19.49 -14.61
C ALA A 90 -28.44 20.23 -15.90
N GLU A 91 -28.65 19.55 -17.04
CA GLU A 91 -28.81 20.21 -18.33
C GLU A 91 -30.18 20.90 -18.31
N ALA A 92 -30.24 22.03 -17.60
CA ALA A 92 -31.35 22.96 -17.66
C ALA A 92 -30.86 24.22 -18.40
N GLU A 93 -31.45 24.41 -19.59
CA GLU A 93 -31.74 25.70 -20.21
C GLU A 93 -30.58 26.49 -20.85
N CYS A 94 -30.44 26.32 -22.16
CA CYS A 94 -30.19 27.46 -23.06
C CYS A 94 -31.54 27.85 -23.68
N ALA A 95 -32.14 28.91 -23.14
CA ALA A 95 -33.21 29.68 -23.78
C ALA A 95 -32.62 30.72 -24.75
#